data_AF-A0A950Y5J0-F1
#
_entry.id   AF-A0A950Y5J0-F1
#
_cell.length_a   1.000
_cell.length_b   1.000
_cell.length_c   1.000
_cell.angle_alpha   90.00
_cell.angle_beta   90.00
_cell.angle_gamma   90.00
#
_symmetry.space_group_name_H-M   'P 1'
#
loop_
_entity.id
_entity.type
_entity.pdbx_description
1 polymer ?
#
loop_
_entity_poly.entity_id
_entity_poly.type
_entity_poly.pdbx_seq_one_letter_code
_entity_poly.pdbx_strand_id
1 'polypeptide(L)'
;MRRLVLPIVFAAALPAADSQVAPAMNTFTTESYKQLARGNENLILSPFNIATALSMLLAGSRGQTAQEIRSVLHLQDGPCV
;
A
#
# COMPACT_ATOMS: atom_id res chain seq x y z
N MET A 1 10.26 4.00 -52.10
CA MET A 1 9.97 3.04 -51.01
C MET A 1 10.10 3.79 -49.69
N ARG A 2 8.98 4.24 -49.11
CA ARG A 2 8.95 5.13 -47.93
C ARG A 2 8.92 4.26 -46.66
N ARG A 3 10.06 4.17 -45.96
CA ARG A 3 10.14 3.52 -44.65
C ARG A 3 9.50 4.44 -43.62
N LEU A 4 8.28 4.11 -43.21
CA LEU A 4 7.58 4.76 -42.11
C LEU A 4 8.07 4.11 -40.81
N VAL A 5 8.98 4.79 -40.09
CA VAL A 5 9.33 4.42 -38.71
C VAL A 5 8.55 5.36 -37.82
N LEU A 6 7.47 4.86 -37.23
CA LEU A 6 6.70 5.57 -36.21
C LEU A 6 7.40 5.35 -34.86
N PRO A 7 7.88 6.39 -34.16
CA PRO A 7 8.41 6.19 -32.81
C PRO A 7 7.21 5.88 -31.91
N ILE A 8 7.23 4.71 -31.26
CA ILE A 8 6.32 4.43 -30.15
C ILE A 8 6.77 5.35 -29.00
N VAL A 9 6.24 6.57 -28.96
CA VAL A 9 6.30 7.42 -27.78
C VAL A 9 5.18 6.93 -26.86
N PHE A 10 5.45 5.91 -26.06
CA PHE A 10 4.59 5.56 -24.94
C PHE A 10 5.05 6.34 -23.71
N ALA A 11 4.89 7.66 -23.76
CA ALA A 11 5.00 8.51 -22.58
C ALA A 11 3.68 8.43 -21.82
N ALA A 12 3.41 7.28 -21.19
CA ALA A 12 2.42 7.22 -20.13
C ALA A 12 3.03 7.94 -18.91
N ALA A 13 2.70 9.22 -18.74
CA ALA A 13 2.92 9.89 -17.47
C ALA A 13 2.01 9.22 -16.44
N LEU A 14 2.51 8.15 -15.80
CA LEU A 14 1.93 7.65 -14.57
C LEU A 14 1.95 8.84 -13.59
N PRO A 15 0.81 9.25 -13.01
CA PRO A 15 0.84 10.21 -11.93
C PRO A 15 1.86 9.68 -10.91
N ALA A 16 2.78 10.54 -10.49
CA ALA A 16 3.81 10.17 -9.53
C ALA A 16 3.11 9.46 -8.36
N ALA A 17 3.43 8.18 -8.15
CA ALA A 17 2.96 7.47 -6.98
C ALA A 17 3.32 8.34 -5.76
N ASP A 18 2.35 8.55 -4.87
CA ASP A 18 2.59 9.29 -3.64
C ASP A 18 3.85 8.70 -2.98
N SER A 19 4.87 9.56 -2.80
CA SER A 19 6.19 9.15 -2.34
C SER A 19 6.16 8.49 -0.96
N GLN A 20 5.04 8.61 -0.25
CA GLN A 20 4.85 8.05 1.09
C GLN A 20 4.20 6.67 1.10
N VAL A 21 3.50 6.26 0.02
CA VAL A 21 2.79 4.96 -0.01
C VAL A 21 3.77 3.79 0.03
N ALA A 22 4.85 3.85 -0.75
CA ALA A 22 5.84 2.77 -0.77
C ALA A 22 6.60 2.61 0.57
N PRO A 23 7.11 3.68 1.21
CA PRO A 23 7.70 3.59 2.55
C PRO A 23 6.74 3.05 3.62
N ALA A 24 5.48 3.55 3.63
CA ALA A 24 4.45 3.08 4.58
C ALA A 24 4.16 1.59 4.39
N MET A 25 3.95 1.16 3.14
CA MET A 25 3.70 -0.25 2.80
C MET A 25 4.88 -1.17 3.14
N ASN A 26 6.12 -0.72 2.91
CA ASN A 26 7.33 -1.49 3.25
C ASN A 26 7.46 -1.67 4.78
N THR A 27 7.13 -0.63 5.54
CA THR A 27 7.15 -0.68 7.01
C THR A 27 6.08 -1.65 7.52
N PHE A 28 4.83 -1.48 7.07
CA PHE A 28 3.72 -2.38 7.40
C PHE A 28 4.03 -3.84 7.03
N THR A 29 4.61 -4.08 5.85
CA THR A 29 5.04 -5.40 5.39
C THR A 29 6.05 -6.03 6.34
N THR A 30 7.08 -5.28 6.72
CA THR A 30 8.15 -5.75 7.60
C THR A 30 7.61 -6.10 8.98
N GLU A 31 6.78 -5.24 9.56
CA GLU A 31 6.19 -5.47 10.87
C GLU A 31 5.20 -6.64 10.87
N SER A 32 4.36 -6.74 9.84
CA SER A 32 3.44 -7.88 9.67
C SER A 32 4.19 -9.20 9.53
N TYR A 33 5.26 -9.23 8.72
CA TYR A 33 6.09 -10.43 8.56
C TYR A 33 6.73 -10.84 9.89
N LYS A 34 7.36 -9.91 10.62
CA LYS A 34 7.96 -10.21 11.94
C LYS A 34 6.95 -10.74 12.95
N GLN A 35 5.73 -10.20 12.94
CA GLN A 35 4.68 -10.65 13.86
C GLN A 35 4.19 -12.07 13.57
N LEU A 36 4.16 -12.48 12.31
CA LEU A 36 3.63 -13.77 11.86
C LEU A 36 4.71 -14.84 11.72
N ALA A 37 5.95 -14.48 11.39
CA ALA A 37 7.09 -15.38 11.23
C ALA A 37 7.67 -15.82 12.59
N ARG A 38 6.87 -16.51 13.41
CA ARG A 38 7.25 -16.96 14.77
C ARG A 38 7.77 -18.40 14.84
N GLY A 39 7.63 -19.18 13.77
CA GLY A 39 8.03 -20.58 13.72
C GLY A 39 8.95 -20.89 12.54
N ASN A 40 9.25 -22.17 12.37
CA ASN A 40 10.11 -22.68 11.31
C ASN A 40 9.31 -23.16 10.09
N GLU A 41 8.00 -22.89 10.02
CA GLU A 41 7.19 -23.23 8.86
C GLU A 41 7.32 -22.19 7.73
N ASN A 42 6.97 -22.62 6.52
CA ASN A 42 6.88 -21.72 5.38
C ASN A 42 5.73 -20.73 5.59
N LEU A 43 6.03 -19.44 5.52
CA LEU A 43 5.05 -18.37 5.62
C LEU A 43 4.89 -17.67 4.27
N ILE A 44 3.65 -17.61 3.77
CA ILE A 44 3.27 -16.84 2.59
C ILE A 44 2.19 -15.85 3.02
N LEU A 45 2.43 -14.55 2.80
CA LEU A 45 1.45 -13.49 3.02
C LEU A 45 1.49 -12.45 1.92
N SER A 46 0.37 -11.75 1.73
CA SER A 46 0.27 -10.56 0.90
C SER A 46 -0.06 -9.35 1.77
N PRO A 47 0.96 -8.60 2.25
CA PRO A 47 0.74 -7.38 3.03
C PRO A 47 -0.15 -6.37 2.31
N PHE A 48 0.00 -6.26 0.98
CA PHE A 48 -0.82 -5.38 0.15
C PHE A 48 -2.32 -5.71 0.25
N ASN A 49 -2.68 -7.00 0.24
CA ASN A 49 -4.08 -7.41 0.37
C ASN A 49 -4.64 -7.10 1.77
N ILE A 50 -3.85 -7.36 2.82
CA ILE A 50 -4.24 -7.03 4.21
C ILE A 50 -4.45 -5.52 4.35
N ALA A 51 -3.53 -4.71 3.84
CA ALA A 51 -3.65 -3.26 3.85
C ALA A 51 -4.87 -2.76 3.08
N THR A 52 -5.21 -3.40 1.95
CA THR A 52 -6.42 -3.10 1.18
C THR A 52 -7.69 -3.41 1.99
N ALA A 53 -7.75 -4.57 2.64
CA ALA A 53 -8.87 -4.92 3.51
C ALA A 53 -9.03 -3.94 4.68
N LEU A 54 -7.92 -3.58 5.33
CA LEU A 54 -7.91 -2.58 6.39
C LEU A 54 -8.32 -1.20 5.90
N SER A 55 -7.95 -0.82 4.67
CA SER A 55 -8.38 0.45 4.07
C SER A 55 -9.89 0.51 3.83
N MET A 56 -10.51 -0.62 3.43
CA MET A 56 -11.97 -0.71 3.34
C MET A 56 -12.63 -0.57 4.72
N LEU A 57 -12.06 -1.21 5.74
CA LEU A 57 -12.55 -1.08 7.13
C LEU A 57 -12.38 0.35 7.65
N LEU A 58 -11.27 1.02 7.32
CA LEU A 58 -11.00 2.39 7.71
C LEU A 58 -12.13 3.32 7.25
N ALA A 59 -12.61 3.18 6.02
CA ALA A 59 -13.69 3.99 5.47
C ALA A 59 -14.99 3.91 6.30
N GLY A 60 -15.29 2.73 6.86
CA GLY A 60 -16.45 2.50 7.72
C GLY A 60 -16.22 2.76 9.21
N SER A 61 -14.97 2.81 9.67
CA SER A 61 -14.63 2.98 11.08
C SER A 61 -14.64 4.44 11.54
N ARG A 62 -14.76 4.67 12.86
CA ARG A 62 -14.70 5.99 13.49
C ARG A 62 -13.93 5.92 14.81
N GLY A 63 -13.60 7.09 15.36
CA GLY A 63 -12.97 7.23 16.67
C GLY A 63 -11.67 6.41 16.79
N GLN A 64 -11.54 5.71 17.92
CA GLN A 64 -10.36 4.91 18.24
C GLN A 64 -10.04 3.85 17.18
N THR A 65 -11.03 3.13 16.66
CA THR A 65 -10.81 2.09 15.65
C THR A 65 -10.22 2.66 14.36
N ALA A 66 -10.72 3.82 13.90
CA ALA A 66 -10.15 4.49 12.72
C ALA A 66 -8.69 4.91 12.97
N GLN A 67 -8.38 5.37 14.18
CA GLN A 67 -7.04 5.80 14.56
C GLN A 67 -6.06 4.62 14.61
N GLU A 68 -6.47 3.49 15.18
CA GLU A 68 -5.67 2.26 15.22
C GLU A 68 -5.37 1.73 13.81
N ILE A 69 -6.38 1.70 12.93
CA ILE A 69 -6.19 1.24 11.54
C ILE A 69 -5.22 2.17 10.78
N ARG A 70 -5.37 3.49 10.91
CA ARG A 70 -4.43 4.45 10.29
C ARG A 70 -3.01 4.27 10.80
N SER A 71 -2.86 4.10 12.11
CA SER A 71 -1.56 3.93 12.77
C SER A 71 -0.83 2.70 12.24
N VAL A 72 -1.51 1.55 12.14
CA VAL A 72 -0.93 0.31 11.62
C VAL A 72 -0.56 0.43 10.14
N LEU A 73 -1.37 1.15 9.34
CA LEU A 73 -1.10 1.37 7.92
C LEU A 73 -0.07 2.49 7.65
N HIS A 74 0.47 3.13 8.69
CA HIS A 74 1.36 4.29 8.59
C HIS A 74 0.81 5.42 7.70
N LEU A 75 -0.51 5.63 7.76
CA LEU A 75 -1.18 6.72 7.04
C LEU A 75 -1.08 8.00 7.86
N GLN A 76 -0.83 9.13 7.19
CA GLN A 76 -0.94 10.45 7.82
C GLN A 76 -2.37 10.71 8.28
N ASP A 77 -2.53 11.49 9.34
CA ASP A 77 -3.84 11.93 9.81
C ASP A 77 -4.55 12.75 8.73
N GLY A 78 -5.61 12.19 8.15
CA GLY A 78 -6.60 12.94 7.38
C GLY A 78 -7.53 13.73 8.31
N PRO A 79 -8.25 14.76 7.81
CA PRO A 79 -9.21 15.50 8.62
C PRO A 79 -10.17 14.52 9.32
N CYS A 80 -10.39 14.75 10.62
CA CYS A 80 -11.35 13.98 11.40
C CYS A 80 -12.73 14.08 10.76
N VAL A 81 -13.30 12.94 10.38
CA VAL A 81 -14.69 12.80 9.87
C VAL A 81 -15.49 11.94 10.84
#